data_AF-A0A2M7L1G8-F1
#
_entry.id   AF-A0A2M7L1G8-F1
#
_cell.length_a   1.000
_cell.length_b   1.000
_cell.length_c   1.000
_cell.angle_alpha   90.00
_cell.angle_beta   90.00
_cell.angle_gamma   90.00
#
_symmetry.space_group_name_H-M   'P 1'
#
loop_
_entity.id
_entity.type
_entity.pdbx_description
1 polymer ?
#
loop_
_entity_poly.entity_id
_entity_poly.type
_entity_poly.pdbx_seq_one_letter_code
_entity_poly.pdbx_strand_id
1 'polypeptide(L)'
;RGGFVNPIALNLEVVLVAQARDDDRFVVRNCDPAYPPREFALRDELPPAKIRDLGEWDEWTLDRLRQRQEEGLGGHWTVYVQGAAVSFQDLLRAETGELRPPLKGMNAVATGNLPASAGLSSSSAVFVSA
;
A
#
# COMPACT_ATOMS: atom_id res chain seq x y z
N ARG A 1 -3.83 -14.89 16.53
CA ARG A 1 -5.00 -15.36 17.32
C ARG A 1 -6.25 -14.74 16.70
N GLY A 2 -7.16 -15.55 16.19
CA GLY A 2 -8.44 -15.09 15.64
C GLY A 2 -9.55 -15.12 16.69
N GLY A 3 -10.59 -14.30 16.49
CA GLY A 3 -11.79 -14.21 17.32
C GLY A 3 -12.78 -13.20 16.71
N PHE A 4 -14.04 -13.24 17.13
CA PHE A 4 -15.04 -12.26 16.67
C PHE A 4 -14.77 -10.89 17.30
N VAL A 5 -14.95 -9.85 16.49
CA VAL A 5 -14.89 -8.45 16.90
C VAL A 5 -16.18 -7.74 16.49
N ASN A 6 -16.53 -6.64 17.16
CA ASN A 6 -17.71 -5.82 16.84
C ASN A 6 -17.28 -4.41 16.41
N PRO A 7 -16.64 -4.25 15.22
CA PRO A 7 -16.18 -2.95 14.77
C PRO A 7 -17.35 -2.10 14.28
N ILE A 8 -17.22 -0.78 14.42
CA ILE A 8 -18.13 0.21 13.82
C ILE A 8 -17.32 1.16 12.95
N ALA A 9 -17.90 1.58 11.83
CA ALA A 9 -17.36 2.70 11.08
C ALA A 9 -17.67 4.00 11.83
N LEU A 10 -16.71 4.92 11.87
CA LEU A 10 -16.90 6.26 12.43
C LEU A 10 -17.13 7.25 11.29
N ASN A 11 -17.62 8.45 11.61
CA ASN A 11 -17.67 9.56 10.66
C ASN A 11 -16.29 10.22 10.47
N LEU A 12 -15.28 9.38 10.30
CA LEU A 12 -13.89 9.73 10.06
C LEU A 12 -13.42 8.92 8.86
N GLU A 13 -12.68 9.56 7.96
CA GLU A 13 -12.35 8.95 6.68
C GLU A 13 -10.96 9.35 6.18
N VAL A 14 -10.48 8.57 5.23
CA VAL A 14 -9.37 8.89 4.34
C VAL A 14 -9.96 8.89 2.93
N VAL A 15 -9.75 9.97 2.21
CA VAL A 15 -10.13 10.12 0.81
C VAL A 15 -8.85 10.15 -0.02
N LEU A 16 -8.77 9.25 -0.99
CA LEU A 16 -7.72 9.23 -2.00
C LEU A 16 -8.31 9.65 -3.35
N VAL A 17 -7.79 10.73 -3.91
CA VAL A 17 -8.12 11.14 -5.29
C VAL A 17 -7.00 10.66 -6.19
N ALA A 18 -7.33 9.83 -7.18
CA ALA A 18 -6.35 9.23 -8.08
C ALA A 18 -6.63 9.57 -9.55
N GLN A 19 -5.55 9.77 -10.30
CA GLN A 19 -5.54 9.87 -11.75
C GLN A 19 -4.66 8.74 -12.29
N ALA A 20 -5.22 7.88 -13.15
CA ALA A 20 -4.46 6.83 -13.83
C ALA A 20 -3.40 7.44 -14.76
N ARG A 21 -2.24 6.80 -14.80
CA ARG A 21 -1.13 7.08 -15.73
C ARG A 21 -1.00 5.96 -16.75
N ASP A 22 -0.16 6.16 -17.76
CA ASP A 22 0.13 5.13 -18.77
C ASP A 22 1.48 4.41 -18.54
N ASP A 23 2.21 4.81 -17.50
CA ASP A 23 3.40 4.11 -16.99
C ASP A 23 3.05 3.32 -15.71
N ASP A 24 4.04 2.74 -15.03
CA ASP A 24 3.87 2.02 -13.75
C ASP A 24 4.31 2.86 -12.53
N ARG A 25 4.41 4.19 -12.69
CA ARG A 25 4.86 5.07 -11.61
C ARG A 25 3.72 5.54 -10.74
N PHE A 26 3.95 5.54 -9.44
CA PHE A 26 3.03 6.00 -8.42
C PHE A 26 3.63 7.27 -7.81
N VAL A 27 2.96 8.40 -8.00
CA VAL A 27 3.30 9.68 -7.39
C VAL A 27 2.25 10.00 -6.35
N VAL A 28 2.60 9.83 -5.08
CA VAL A 28 1.64 9.88 -3.96
C VAL A 28 1.96 11.07 -3.07
N ARG A 29 0.94 11.89 -2.80
CA ARG A 29 1.03 13.10 -1.97
C ARG A 29 -0.05 13.07 -0.90
N ASN A 30 0.14 13.87 0.14
CA ASN A 30 -0.87 14.12 1.16
C ASN A 30 -1.15 15.63 1.24
N CYS A 31 -2.39 16.02 1.57
CA CYS A 31 -2.73 17.40 1.86
C CYS A 31 -2.12 17.91 3.17
N ASP A 32 -1.84 17.03 4.13
CA ASP A 32 -1.15 17.37 5.37
C ASP A 32 0.38 17.23 5.19
N PRO A 33 1.15 18.33 5.37
CA PRO A 33 2.60 18.34 5.18
C PRO A 33 3.37 17.45 6.15
N ALA A 34 2.76 16.97 7.24
CA ALA A 34 3.37 15.98 8.13
C ALA A 34 3.61 14.63 7.44
N TYR A 35 2.94 14.38 6.30
CA TYR A 35 3.06 13.16 5.51
C TYR A 35 3.80 13.45 4.19
N PRO A 36 5.13 13.29 4.16
CA PRO A 36 5.93 13.64 3.00
C PRO A 36 5.53 12.85 1.75
N PRO A 37 5.59 13.46 0.55
CA PRO A 37 5.27 12.78 -0.70
C PRO A 37 6.35 11.75 -1.05
N ARG A 38 5.98 10.72 -1.82
CA ARG A 38 6.92 9.75 -2.37
C ARG A 38 6.52 9.33 -3.79
N GLU A 39 7.52 9.02 -4.58
CA GLU A 39 7.38 8.42 -5.90
C GLU A 39 8.06 7.04 -5.93
N PHE A 40 7.43 6.07 -6.59
CA PHE A 40 8.00 4.74 -6.80
C PHE A 40 7.45 4.10 -8.08
N ALA A 41 8.19 3.17 -8.67
CA ALA A 41 7.67 2.30 -9.73
C ALA A 41 7.14 1.01 -9.08
N LEU A 42 5.94 0.57 -9.48
CA LEU A 42 5.34 -0.63 -8.89
C LEU A 42 6.23 -1.85 -9.11
N ARG A 43 6.85 -1.97 -10.30
CA ARG A 43 7.68 -3.13 -10.65
C ARG A 43 8.84 -3.38 -9.67
N ASP A 44 9.39 -2.33 -9.07
CA ASP A 44 10.54 -2.41 -8.15
C ASP A 44 10.13 -2.88 -6.74
N GLU A 45 8.85 -2.66 -6.41
CA GLU A 45 8.25 -2.99 -5.12
C GLU A 45 7.65 -4.40 -5.08
N LEU A 46 7.55 -5.07 -6.23
CA LEU A 46 6.97 -6.41 -6.34
C LEU A 46 7.87 -7.49 -5.71
N PRO A 47 7.29 -8.61 -5.25
CA PRO A 47 8.06 -9.81 -4.97
C PRO A 47 8.68 -10.38 -6.26
N PRO A 48 9.85 -11.05 -6.17
CA PRO A 48 10.58 -11.56 -7.33
C PRO A 48 9.81 -12.66 -8.08
N ALA A 49 8.91 -13.36 -7.39
CA ALA A 49 8.00 -14.36 -7.95
C ALA A 49 6.59 -14.13 -7.36
N LYS A 50 5.58 -14.80 -7.95
CA LYS A 50 4.22 -14.74 -7.41
C LYS A 50 4.17 -15.43 -6.05
N ILE A 51 3.48 -14.81 -5.08
CA ILE A 51 3.29 -15.38 -3.76
C ILE A 51 2.14 -16.40 -3.80
N ARG A 52 2.37 -17.60 -3.28
CA ARG A 52 1.44 -18.74 -3.37
C ARG A 52 0.63 -18.96 -2.11
N ASP A 53 1.17 -18.55 -0.96
CA ASP A 53 0.52 -18.72 0.33
C ASP A 53 0.93 -17.62 1.32
N LEU A 54 0.33 -17.67 2.52
CA LEU A 54 0.55 -16.67 3.56
C LEU A 54 1.95 -16.77 4.19
N GLY A 55 2.60 -17.93 4.15
CA GLY A 55 3.96 -18.09 4.67
C GLY A 55 4.96 -17.35 3.78
N GLU A 56 4.87 -17.55 2.46
CA GLU A 56 5.66 -16.81 1.48
C GLU A 56 5.39 -15.28 1.57
N TRP A 57 4.15 -14.89 1.83
CA TRP A 57 3.78 -13.49 2.05
C TRP A 57 4.45 -12.90 3.29
N ASP A 58 4.40 -13.61 4.42
CA ASP A 58 4.98 -13.18 5.69
C ASP A 58 6.50 -13.05 5.59
N GLU A 59 7.18 -14.03 4.99
CA GLU A 59 8.63 -13.99 4.77
C GLU A 59 9.04 -12.78 3.93
N TRP A 60 8.37 -12.59 2.78
CA TRP A 60 8.68 -11.48 1.88
C TRP A 60 8.40 -10.11 2.52
N THR A 61 7.27 -9.95 3.22
CA THR A 61 6.94 -8.68 3.87
C THR A 61 7.90 -8.34 5.02
N LEU A 62 8.38 -9.34 5.77
CA LEU A 62 9.41 -9.14 6.80
C LEU A 62 10.74 -8.69 6.20
N ASP A 63 11.17 -9.28 5.08
CA ASP A 63 12.39 -8.86 4.39
C ASP A 63 12.26 -7.45 3.81
N ARG A 64 11.12 -7.12 3.19
CA ARG A 64 10.85 -5.75 2.71
C ARG A 64 10.77 -4.73 3.84
N LEU A 65 10.26 -5.10 5.01
CA LEU A 65 10.27 -4.23 6.18
C LEU A 65 11.70 -3.87 6.60
N ARG A 66 12.61 -4.86 6.65
CA ARG A 66 14.04 -4.65 6.98
C ARG A 66 14.70 -3.73 5.96
N GLN A 67 14.51 -4.01 4.66
CA GLN A 67 15.05 -3.18 3.58
C GLN A 67 14.55 -1.73 3.68
N ARG A 68 13.25 -1.51 3.93
CA ARG A 68 12.70 -0.16 4.09
C ARG A 68 13.27 0.57 5.29
N GLN A 69 13.58 -0.13 6.38
CA GLN A 69 14.26 0.49 7.52
C GLN A 69 15.67 0.96 7.15
N GLU A 70 16.42 0.15 6.39
CA GLU A 70 17.75 0.51 5.89
C GLU A 70 17.71 1.69 4.91
N GLU A 71 16.66 1.79 4.08
CA GLU A 71 16.40 2.91 3.17
C GLU A 71 15.88 4.17 3.87
N GLY A 72 15.68 4.16 5.19
CA GLY A 72 15.11 5.28 5.94
C GLY A 72 13.60 5.49 5.71
N LEU A 73 12.92 4.51 5.10
CA LEU A 73 11.48 4.49 4.83
C LEU A 73 10.68 3.76 5.92
N GLY A 74 11.33 3.36 7.01
CA GLY A 74 10.68 2.76 8.17
C GLY A 74 9.57 3.65 8.72
N GLY A 75 8.31 3.21 8.59
CA GLY A 75 7.15 3.98 9.04
C GLY A 75 6.65 5.07 8.08
N HIS A 76 7.18 5.14 6.85
CA HIS A 76 6.67 6.08 5.84
C HIS A 76 5.22 5.73 5.46
N TRP A 77 4.30 6.69 5.50
CA TRP A 77 2.86 6.43 5.34
C TRP A 77 2.49 5.81 3.98
N THR A 78 3.25 6.10 2.91
CA THR A 78 2.98 5.54 1.57
C THR A 78 3.17 4.03 1.50
N VAL A 79 3.79 3.38 2.49
CA VAL A 79 3.93 1.91 2.52
C VAL A 79 2.59 1.19 2.49
N TYR A 80 1.51 1.84 2.95
CA TYR A 80 0.15 1.29 2.87
C TYR A 80 -0.41 1.33 1.45
N VAL A 81 -0.16 2.41 0.69
CA VAL A 81 -0.50 2.50 -0.74
C VAL A 81 0.30 1.48 -1.54
N GLN A 82 1.58 1.33 -1.24
CA GLN A 82 2.44 0.31 -1.85
C GLN A 82 1.94 -1.10 -1.54
N GLY A 83 1.60 -1.37 -0.28
CA GLY A 83 1.05 -2.65 0.14
C GLY A 83 -0.18 -3.01 -0.68
N ALA A 84 -1.14 -2.09 -0.82
CA ALA A 84 -2.34 -2.32 -1.61
C ALA A 84 -2.02 -2.62 -3.08
N ALA A 85 -1.19 -1.80 -3.72
CA ALA A 85 -0.80 -1.97 -5.11
C ALA A 85 -0.04 -3.29 -5.35
N VAL A 86 0.88 -3.66 -4.47
CA VAL A 86 1.64 -4.92 -4.56
C VAL A 86 0.73 -6.11 -4.33
N SER A 87 -0.10 -6.10 -3.28
CA SER A 87 -1.08 -7.17 -3.01
C SER A 87 -1.99 -7.40 -4.21
N PHE A 88 -2.52 -6.32 -4.79
CA PHE A 88 -3.45 -6.43 -5.91
C PHE A 88 -2.75 -6.87 -7.20
N GLN A 89 -1.55 -6.35 -7.49
CA GLN A 89 -0.80 -6.76 -8.67
C GLN A 89 -0.31 -8.21 -8.58
N ASP A 90 0.11 -8.67 -7.41
CA ASP A 90 0.56 -10.06 -7.20
C ASP A 90 -0.61 -11.05 -7.29
N LEU A 91 -1.79 -10.67 -6.76
CA LEU A 91 -3.03 -11.45 -6.92
C LEU A 91 -3.38 -11.68 -8.40
N LEU A 92 -3.19 -10.67 -9.25
CA LEU A 92 -3.45 -10.73 -10.69
C LEU A 92 -2.29 -11.32 -11.52
N ARG A 93 -1.15 -11.61 -10.89
CA ARG A 93 0.02 -12.14 -11.59
C ARG A 93 -0.22 -13.60 -12.00
N ALA A 94 0.22 -13.95 -13.20
CA ALA A 94 0.23 -15.34 -13.65
C ALA A 94 1.35 -16.13 -12.95
N GLU A 95 1.21 -17.46 -12.86
CA GLU A 95 2.29 -18.33 -12.32
C GLU A 95 3.60 -18.21 -13.09
N THR A 96 3.54 -17.78 -14.36
CA THR A 96 4.69 -17.50 -15.23
C THR A 96 5.43 -16.20 -14.85
N GLY A 97 4.92 -15.44 -13.89
CA GLY A 97 5.43 -14.12 -13.51
C GLY A 97 4.84 -12.96 -14.32
N GLU A 98 4.01 -13.26 -15.32
CA GLU A 98 3.45 -12.24 -16.18
C GLU A 98 2.37 -11.41 -15.48
N LEU A 99 2.45 -10.08 -15.60
CA LEU A 99 1.46 -9.15 -15.04
C LEU A 99 0.29 -9.02 -16.01
N ARG A 100 -0.88 -9.59 -15.69
CA ARG A 100 -2.07 -9.56 -16.58
C ARG A 100 -3.39 -9.32 -15.83
N PRO A 101 -4.00 -8.12 -15.95
CA PRO A 101 -3.41 -6.91 -16.55
C PRO A 101 -2.30 -6.33 -15.66
N PRO A 102 -1.31 -5.64 -16.24
CA PRO A 102 -0.44 -4.78 -15.45
C PRO A 102 -1.26 -3.60 -14.92
N LEU A 103 -1.11 -3.28 -13.64
CA LEU A 103 -1.70 -2.09 -13.06
C LEU A 103 -1.06 -0.85 -13.69
N LYS A 104 -1.90 0.12 -14.00
CA LYS A 104 -1.46 1.47 -14.35
C LYS A 104 -0.87 2.14 -13.10
N GLY A 105 0.15 2.95 -13.32
CA GLY A 105 0.62 3.93 -12.36
C GLY A 105 -0.46 4.96 -12.05
N MET A 106 -0.22 5.79 -11.04
CA MET A 106 -1.15 6.84 -10.66
C MET A 106 -0.48 8.09 -10.11
N ASN A 107 -1.10 9.24 -10.34
CA ASN A 107 -0.93 10.39 -9.48
C ASN A 107 -2.03 10.33 -8.42
N ALA A 108 -1.68 10.40 -7.14
CA ALA A 108 -2.64 10.32 -6.06
C ALA A 108 -2.40 11.38 -4.99
N VAL A 109 -3.50 11.92 -4.45
CA VAL A 109 -3.47 12.83 -3.30
C VAL A 109 -4.41 12.29 -2.23
N ALA A 110 -3.88 12.07 -1.03
CA ALA A 110 -4.63 11.64 0.14
C ALA A 110 -5.00 12.84 1.03
N THR A 111 -6.16 12.78 1.63
CA THR A 111 -6.59 13.68 2.72
C THR A 111 -7.49 12.92 3.68
N GLY A 112 -7.70 13.43 4.88
CA GLY A 112 -8.57 12.78 5.86
C GLY A 112 -8.56 13.48 7.19
N ASN A 113 -9.53 13.14 8.03
CA ASN A 113 -9.68 13.64 9.40
C ASN A 113 -9.47 12.52 10.45
N LEU A 114 -9.07 11.33 10.01
CA LEU A 114 -8.80 10.20 10.87
C LEU A 114 -7.45 10.38 11.59
N PRO A 115 -7.42 10.48 12.93
CA PRO A 115 -6.18 10.74 13.65
C PRO A 115 -5.25 9.52 13.58
N ALA A 116 -3.98 9.78 13.31
CA ALA A 116 -2.95 8.73 13.31
C ALA A 116 -2.74 8.16 14.71
N SER A 117 -2.38 6.87 14.77
CA SER A 117 -1.97 6.18 16.00
C SER A 117 -3.00 6.18 17.14
N ALA A 118 -4.28 6.44 16.84
CA ALA A 118 -5.37 6.47 17.83
C ALA A 118 -6.06 5.11 18.02
N GLY A 119 -5.52 4.02 17.45
CA GLY A 119 -6.20 2.72 17.44
C GLY A 119 -7.42 2.66 16.52
N LEU A 120 -7.57 3.64 15.62
CA LEU A 120 -8.71 3.80 14.70
C LEU A 120 -8.41 3.30 13.27
N SER A 121 -7.44 2.40 13.12
CA SER A 121 -7.13 1.75 11.82
C SER A 121 -6.76 2.71 10.68
N SER A 122 -6.05 3.81 10.99
CA SER A 122 -5.66 4.80 9.97
C SER A 122 -4.80 4.24 8.86
N SER A 123 -3.92 3.28 9.16
CA SER A 123 -3.15 2.53 8.18
C SER A 123 -4.02 1.71 7.23
N SER A 124 -5.03 1.02 7.76
CA SER A 124 -5.98 0.24 6.97
C SER A 124 -6.88 1.13 6.13
N ALA A 125 -7.26 2.31 6.62
CA ALA A 125 -8.04 3.26 5.84
C ALA A 125 -7.28 3.73 4.59
N VAL A 126 -5.99 4.06 4.73
CA VAL A 126 -5.12 4.38 3.57
C VAL A 126 -4.99 3.18 2.63
N PHE A 127 -4.72 1.98 3.15
CA PHE A 127 -4.59 0.76 2.35
C PHE A 127 -5.85 0.46 1.53
N VAL A 128 -7.03 0.53 2.14
CA VAL A 128 -8.31 0.21 1.48
C VAL A 128 -8.73 1.30 0.48
N SER A 129 -8.28 2.55 0.67
CA SER A 129 -8.57 3.65 -0.25
C SER A 129 -7.75 3.62 -1.54
N ALA A 130 -6.65 2.85 -1.57
CA ALA A 130 -5.69 2.78 -2.67
C ALA A 130 -5.98 1.61 -3.62
#